data_AF-A0A0D6LKN1-F1
#
_entry.id   AF-A0A0D6LKN1-F1
#
_cell.length_a   1.000
_cell.length_b   1.000
_cell.length_c   1.000
_cell.angle_alpha   90.00
_cell.angle_beta   90.00
_cell.angle_gamma   90.00
#
_symmetry.space_group_name_H-M   'P 1'
#
loop_
_entity.id
_entity.type
_entity.pdbx_description
1 polymer ?
#
loop_
_entity_poly.entity_id
_entity_poly.type
_entity_poly.pdbx_seq_one_letter_code
_entity_poly.pdbx_strand_id
1 'polypeptide(L)'
;MEIFDARQHWPQCESIGHIRDQSACDAPFRHRYTFMLRKNLWFRKFSEQNVWFRCKGGYVIEAFRYWTREGVCTGGRYKQKNVCKPYAFYPCGQHKDQPYYGACPQGSWNTPLCRKKCQFKYAVTYGEDKIKGKSAYFLKMDEDVIKREIIRNGPVVGAFRVYEDFSHYKGGIYVHTGGAKKGAHAVKVIGWGSENGTDYWLIANSWNTDWGENGGYFRILRGENHCGIEEQMVAGMADL
;
A
#
# COMPACT_ATOMS: atom_id res chain seq x y z
N MET A 1 11.03 -20.19 -10.22
CA MET A 1 9.61 -19.92 -10.52
C MET A 1 9.55 -18.57 -11.22
N GLU A 2 9.22 -18.56 -12.51
CA GLU A 2 9.36 -17.37 -13.38
C GLU A 2 8.28 -16.32 -13.14
N ILE A 3 7.07 -16.75 -12.76
CA ILE A 3 5.92 -15.88 -12.48
C ILE A 3 5.32 -16.29 -11.14
N PHE A 4 4.96 -15.31 -10.31
CA PHE A 4 4.24 -15.51 -9.06
C PHE A 4 3.23 -14.39 -8.84
N ASP A 5 2.01 -14.74 -8.44
CA ASP A 5 0.96 -13.82 -8.04
C ASP A 5 0.35 -14.29 -6.70
N ALA A 6 0.56 -13.50 -5.64
CA ALA A 6 0.02 -13.81 -4.32
C ALA A 6 -1.51 -13.98 -4.30
N ARG A 7 -2.24 -13.34 -5.23
CA ARG A 7 -3.70 -13.44 -5.33
C ARG A 7 -4.14 -14.84 -5.76
N GLN A 8 -3.37 -15.46 -6.65
CA GLN A 8 -3.62 -16.82 -7.11
C GLN A 8 -3.13 -17.86 -6.09
N HIS A 9 -2.03 -17.54 -5.39
CA HIS A 9 -1.45 -18.45 -4.41
C HIS A 9 -2.28 -18.54 -3.11
N TRP A 10 -2.89 -17.43 -2.67
CA TRP A 10 -3.78 -17.38 -1.51
C TRP A 10 -5.15 -16.78 -1.88
N PRO A 11 -5.98 -17.49 -2.66
CA PRO A 11 -7.25 -16.95 -3.17
C PRO A 11 -8.28 -16.70 -2.05
N GLN A 12 -8.19 -17.44 -0.93
CA GLN A 12 -9.01 -17.22 0.26
C GLN A 12 -8.76 -15.87 0.94
N CYS A 13 -7.70 -15.17 0.53
CA CYS A 13 -7.25 -13.92 1.10
C CYS A 13 -7.63 -12.75 0.18
N GLU A 14 -8.90 -12.35 0.17
CA GLU A 14 -9.41 -11.23 -0.66
C GLU A 14 -8.61 -9.92 -0.50
N SER A 15 -7.96 -9.80 0.66
CA SER A 15 -7.08 -8.69 1.03
C SER A 15 -5.95 -8.37 0.07
N ILE A 16 -5.45 -9.38 -0.62
CA ILE A 16 -4.25 -9.30 -1.46
C ILE A 16 -4.56 -8.48 -2.69
N GLY A 17 -5.66 -8.81 -3.35
CA GLY A 17 -6.12 -8.16 -4.57
C GLY A 17 -6.89 -6.86 -4.34
N HIS A 18 -7.12 -6.48 -3.09
CA HIS A 18 -7.89 -5.27 -2.80
C HIS A 18 -7.04 -4.01 -3.00
N ILE A 19 -7.42 -3.19 -3.98
CA ILE A 19 -6.88 -1.84 -4.21
C ILE A 19 -7.61 -0.82 -3.33
N ARG A 20 -6.86 0.17 -2.83
CA ARG A 20 -7.37 1.26 -1.98
C ARG A 20 -7.18 2.60 -2.69
N ASP A 21 -7.75 3.62 -2.07
CA ASP A 21 -7.63 5.01 -2.49
C ASP A 21 -7.17 5.85 -1.30
N GLN A 22 -6.00 6.46 -1.42
CA GLN A 22 -5.42 7.35 -0.41
C GLN A 22 -6.02 8.77 -0.42
N SER A 23 -6.92 9.09 -1.37
CA SER A 23 -7.47 10.44 -1.58
C SER A 23 -6.34 11.47 -1.72
N ALA A 24 -6.63 12.74 -1.46
CA ALA A 24 -5.62 13.80 -1.41
C ALA A 24 -4.82 13.79 -0.08
N CYS A 25 -4.66 12.66 0.59
CA CYS A 25 -3.70 12.55 1.70
C CYS A 25 -2.34 12.18 1.08
N ASP A 26 -1.40 13.15 1.10
CA ASP A 26 -0.07 13.13 0.46
C ASP A 26 0.04 13.79 -0.94
N ALA A 27 -0.83 14.75 -1.25
CA ALA A 27 -0.70 15.60 -2.44
C ALA A 27 0.22 16.81 -2.16
N PRO A 28 1.34 17.08 -2.89
CA PRO A 28 1.96 16.34 -4.00
C PRO A 28 3.29 15.69 -3.59
N PHE A 29 3.40 14.35 -3.57
CA PHE A 29 4.63 13.54 -3.52
C PHE A 29 5.81 14.14 -2.74
N ARG A 30 5.58 14.82 -1.61
CA ARG A 30 6.62 15.66 -1.01
C ARG A 30 7.51 14.76 -0.14
N HIS A 31 8.57 14.26 -0.77
CA HIS A 31 9.79 13.72 -0.15
C HIS A 31 9.65 12.46 0.74
N ARG A 32 8.47 11.84 0.86
CA ARG A 32 8.24 10.78 1.86
C ARG A 32 7.21 9.75 1.38
N TYR A 33 7.28 8.56 1.98
CA TYR A 33 6.51 7.38 1.57
C TYR A 33 5.09 7.40 2.16
N THR A 34 4.07 7.10 1.35
CA THR A 34 2.69 6.85 1.79
C THR A 34 2.38 5.37 1.76
N PHE A 35 1.78 4.87 2.83
CA PHE A 35 1.87 3.46 3.18
C PHE A 35 0.49 2.84 3.48
N MET A 36 0.26 1.63 2.96
CA MET A 36 -0.86 0.77 3.31
C MET A 36 -0.37 -0.43 4.14
N LEU A 37 -0.71 -0.51 5.43
CA LEU A 37 -0.45 -1.72 6.23
C LEU A 37 -1.46 -2.79 5.84
N ARG A 38 -0.99 -3.78 5.10
CA ARG A 38 -1.54 -5.13 5.14
C ARG A 38 -0.42 -6.14 4.88
N LYS A 39 0.09 -6.76 5.94
CA LYS A 39 0.91 -7.98 5.85
C LYS A 39 0.52 -8.98 6.95
N ASN A 40 0.49 -10.24 6.55
CA ASN A 40 0.51 -11.49 7.32
C ASN A 40 -0.71 -11.85 8.19
N LEU A 41 -1.75 -11.02 8.27
CA LEU A 41 -3.10 -11.46 8.65
C LEU A 41 -4.05 -11.33 7.48
N TRP A 42 -4.04 -12.36 6.66
CA TRP A 42 -4.77 -12.41 5.40
C TRP A 42 -6.32 -12.43 5.56
N PHE A 43 -6.80 -12.55 6.80
CA PHE A 43 -8.21 -12.64 7.17
C PHE A 43 -8.86 -11.32 7.65
N ARG A 44 -8.11 -10.26 7.98
CA ARG A 44 -8.70 -9.05 8.62
C ARG A 44 -8.28 -7.72 7.99
N LYS A 45 -9.20 -6.75 8.01
CA LYS A 45 -9.08 -5.43 7.35
C LYS A 45 -8.44 -4.44 8.34
N PHE A 46 -7.38 -3.70 8.00
CA PHE A 46 -6.66 -2.80 8.91
C PHE A 46 -6.95 -1.31 8.70
N SER A 47 -6.90 -0.52 9.79
CA SER A 47 -7.05 0.93 9.77
C SER A 47 -5.72 1.66 9.57
N GLU A 48 -5.69 2.51 8.55
CA GLU A 48 -4.58 3.41 8.24
C GLU A 48 -4.51 4.63 9.17
N GLN A 49 -5.56 4.91 9.96
CA GLN A 49 -5.63 6.08 10.84
C GLN A 49 -4.86 5.91 12.16
N ASN A 50 -4.42 4.70 12.51
CA ASN A 50 -3.78 4.43 13.80
C ASN A 50 -2.27 4.46 13.74
N VAL A 51 -1.70 4.31 12.56
CA VAL A 51 -0.27 4.37 12.39
C VAL A 51 0.13 5.83 12.33
N TRP A 52 1.36 6.16 12.75
CA TRP A 52 1.97 7.48 12.62
C TRP A 52 2.16 7.87 11.13
N PHE A 53 1.07 7.97 10.39
CA PHE A 53 1.03 8.44 9.02
C PHE A 53 0.39 9.80 9.00
N ARG A 54 1.22 10.77 8.65
CA ARG A 54 0.78 12.12 8.37
C ARG A 54 0.48 12.18 6.88
N CYS A 55 -0.50 12.96 6.47
CA CYS A 55 -0.73 13.31 5.05
C CYS A 55 0.39 14.19 4.46
N LYS A 56 1.58 14.19 5.08
CA LYS A 56 2.81 14.85 4.65
C LYS A 56 3.94 13.81 4.49
N GLY A 57 3.54 12.56 4.23
CA GLY A 57 4.34 11.35 4.15
C GLY A 57 4.91 10.81 5.47
N GLY A 58 5.52 9.64 5.39
CA GLY A 58 6.11 8.91 6.52
C GLY A 58 7.22 7.94 6.10
N TYR A 59 7.65 7.11 7.06
CA TYR A 59 8.63 6.04 6.84
C TYR A 59 7.96 4.67 6.97
N VAL A 60 8.20 3.83 5.96
CA VAL A 60 7.64 2.48 5.81
C VAL A 60 7.94 1.63 7.05
N ILE A 61 9.19 1.61 7.53
CA ILE A 61 9.60 0.79 8.69
C ILE A 61 8.96 1.24 10.00
N GLU A 62 8.77 2.55 10.21
CA GLU A 62 8.17 3.09 11.43
C GLU A 62 6.71 2.66 11.58
N ALA A 63 6.04 2.42 10.45
CA ALA A 63 4.71 1.84 10.43
C ALA A 63 4.66 0.42 11.01
N PHE A 64 5.57 -0.42 10.54
CA PHE A 64 5.68 -1.79 11.01
C PHE A 64 6.14 -1.82 12.48
N ARG A 65 7.07 -0.94 12.88
CA ARG A 65 7.47 -0.78 14.30
C ARG A 65 6.33 -0.32 15.19
N TYR A 66 5.47 0.57 14.69
CA TYR A 66 4.25 0.95 15.41
C TYR A 66 3.30 -0.23 15.54
N TRP A 67 3.11 -0.99 14.46
CA TRP A 67 2.26 -2.19 14.46
C TRP A 67 2.76 -3.24 15.46
N THR A 68 4.07 -3.44 15.60
CA THR A 68 4.62 -4.39 16.58
C THR A 68 4.46 -3.89 18.02
N ARG A 69 4.71 -2.60 18.28
CA ARG A 69 4.64 -2.03 19.64
C ARG A 69 3.21 -1.85 20.13
N GLU A 70 2.39 -1.19 19.32
CA GLU A 70 1.07 -0.67 19.74
C GLU A 70 -0.08 -1.51 19.18
N GLY A 71 0.12 -2.18 18.05
CA GLY A 71 -0.95 -2.81 17.28
C GLY A 71 -1.82 -1.80 16.54
N VAL A 72 -2.53 -2.29 15.53
CA VAL A 72 -3.47 -1.50 14.73
C VAL A 72 -4.85 -2.15 14.73
N CYS A 73 -5.89 -1.35 14.95
CA CYS A 73 -7.26 -1.85 14.87
C CYS A 73 -7.69 -2.11 13.42
N THR A 74 -8.81 -2.79 13.27
CA THR A 74 -9.42 -3.01 11.98
C THR A 74 -9.89 -1.72 11.33
N GLY A 75 -9.85 -1.69 10.00
CA GLY A 75 -10.22 -0.53 9.20
C GLY A 75 -10.42 -0.89 7.75
N GLY A 76 -11.03 0.02 7.01
CA GLY A 76 -11.55 -0.27 5.69
C GLY A 76 -11.73 0.99 4.87
N ARG A 77 -12.50 0.88 3.77
CA ARG A 77 -12.80 2.02 2.90
C ARG A 77 -13.55 3.12 3.66
N TYR A 78 -13.59 4.31 3.08
CA TYR A 78 -14.41 5.41 3.57
C TYR A 78 -15.86 4.95 3.83
N LYS A 79 -16.41 5.29 4.99
CA LYS A 79 -17.76 4.90 5.48
C LYS A 79 -18.03 3.39 5.66
N GLN A 80 -17.02 2.52 5.61
CA GLN A 80 -17.23 1.10 5.84
C GLN A 80 -17.64 0.80 7.30
N LYS A 81 -18.74 0.06 7.53
CA LYS A 81 -19.34 -0.12 8.87
C LYS A 81 -18.77 -1.26 9.71
N ASN A 82 -18.32 -2.35 9.08
CA ASN A 82 -17.89 -3.58 9.77
C ASN A 82 -16.41 -3.59 10.17
N VAL A 83 -15.89 -2.44 10.59
CA VAL A 83 -14.49 -2.25 11.01
C VAL A 83 -14.43 -1.25 12.16
N CYS A 84 -13.40 -1.26 13.00
CA CYS A 84 -13.28 -0.28 14.07
C CYS A 84 -13.10 1.14 13.53
N LYS A 85 -12.22 1.33 12.54
CA LYS A 85 -11.90 2.66 11.98
C LYS A 85 -11.84 2.67 10.44
N PRO A 86 -12.93 3.04 9.76
CA PRO A 86 -12.91 3.24 8.31
C PRO A 86 -12.02 4.43 7.93
N TYR A 87 -11.57 4.47 6.68
CA TYR A 87 -10.74 5.56 6.18
C TYR A 87 -11.43 6.93 6.34
N ALA A 88 -10.64 7.97 6.62
CA ALA A 88 -11.18 9.27 7.02
C ALA A 88 -11.66 10.11 5.83
N PHE A 89 -11.00 9.93 4.70
CA PHE A 89 -11.17 10.75 3.51
C PHE A 89 -12.00 10.01 2.49
N TYR A 90 -12.85 10.73 1.78
CA TYR A 90 -13.54 10.17 0.64
C TYR A 90 -12.56 10.03 -0.55
N PRO A 91 -12.75 9.03 -1.41
CA PRO A 91 -11.96 8.84 -2.63
C PRO A 91 -12.29 9.98 -3.60
N CYS A 92 -11.43 10.98 -3.65
CA CYS A 92 -11.65 12.20 -4.42
C CYS A 92 -11.10 12.05 -5.84
N GLY A 93 -11.67 12.77 -6.79
CA GLY A 93 -11.28 12.67 -8.19
C GLY A 93 -12.34 12.01 -9.05
N GLN A 94 -12.08 11.97 -10.35
CA GLN A 94 -13.03 11.43 -11.33
C GLN A 94 -12.86 9.92 -11.48
N HIS A 95 -13.53 9.17 -10.62
CA HIS A 95 -13.53 7.70 -10.67
C HIS A 95 -14.77 7.17 -11.39
N LYS A 96 -14.57 6.23 -12.33
CA LYS A 96 -15.64 5.64 -13.14
C LYS A 96 -16.81 5.11 -12.32
N ASP A 97 -16.52 4.40 -11.23
CA ASP A 97 -17.53 3.75 -10.38
C ASP A 97 -17.95 4.61 -9.16
N GLN A 98 -17.35 5.79 -8.99
CA GLN A 98 -17.62 6.67 -7.84
C GLN A 98 -17.74 8.14 -8.29
N PRO A 99 -18.66 8.45 -9.24
CA PRO A 99 -18.75 9.78 -9.86
C PRO A 99 -19.26 10.88 -8.92
N TYR A 100 -19.77 10.49 -7.75
CA TYR A 100 -20.40 11.37 -6.77
C TYR A 100 -19.41 12.07 -5.85
N TYR A 101 -18.15 11.63 -5.82
CA TYR A 101 -17.10 12.35 -5.10
C TYR A 101 -16.47 13.37 -6.05
N GLY A 102 -16.48 14.64 -5.63
CA GLY A 102 -15.95 15.74 -6.44
C GLY A 102 -14.43 15.69 -6.64
N ALA A 103 -13.89 16.73 -7.26
CA ALA A 103 -12.46 16.89 -7.46
C ALA A 103 -11.69 16.84 -6.13
N CYS A 104 -10.45 16.34 -6.18
CA CYS A 104 -9.54 16.43 -5.05
C CYS A 104 -9.25 17.88 -4.66
N PRO A 105 -9.07 18.17 -3.35
CA PRO A 105 -8.71 19.51 -2.91
C PRO A 105 -7.37 19.95 -3.51
N GLN A 106 -7.20 21.27 -3.64
CA GLN A 106 -5.91 21.87 -4.00
C GLN A 106 -4.95 21.76 -2.81
N GLY A 107 -4.27 20.62 -2.71
CA GLY A 107 -3.29 20.32 -1.66
C GLY A 107 -3.65 19.08 -0.84
N SER A 108 -2.85 18.81 0.18
CA SER A 108 -3.02 17.63 1.03
C SER A 108 -4.07 17.85 2.12
N TRP A 109 -4.86 16.83 2.42
CA TRP A 109 -5.70 16.80 3.61
C TRP A 109 -4.86 16.97 4.89
N ASN A 110 -5.45 17.57 5.92
CA ASN A 110 -4.82 17.56 7.24
C ASN A 110 -4.87 16.16 7.84
N THR A 111 -3.81 15.79 8.57
CA THR A 111 -3.75 14.47 9.23
C THR A 111 -4.88 14.37 10.26
N PRO A 112 -5.71 13.32 10.23
CA PRO A 112 -6.81 13.17 11.17
C PRO A 112 -6.28 13.05 12.60
N LEU A 113 -7.04 13.56 13.57
CA LEU A 113 -6.70 13.41 14.99
C LEU A 113 -6.75 11.93 15.39
N CYS A 114 -5.77 11.49 16.17
CA CYS A 114 -5.73 10.13 16.72
C CYS A 114 -6.79 9.99 17.82
N ARG A 115 -7.94 9.41 17.49
CA ARG A 115 -9.01 9.10 18.45
C ARG A 115 -8.93 7.63 18.87
N LYS A 116 -8.71 7.31 20.15
CA LYS A 116 -8.66 5.91 20.64
C LYS A 116 -10.05 5.30 20.84
N LYS A 117 -10.92 5.41 19.83
CA LYS A 117 -12.30 4.90 19.83
C LYS A 117 -12.64 4.35 18.45
N CYS A 118 -13.43 3.28 18.42
CA CYS A 118 -14.03 2.76 17.20
C CYS A 118 -15.24 3.60 16.78
N GLN A 119 -15.70 3.39 15.55
CA GLN A 119 -16.94 4.00 15.07
C GLN A 119 -18.15 3.54 15.87
N PHE A 120 -19.19 4.38 15.89
CA PHE A 120 -20.44 4.08 16.57
C PHE A 120 -21.07 2.79 16.05
N LYS A 121 -21.62 1.96 16.96
CA LYS A 121 -22.19 0.63 16.71
C LYS A 121 -21.20 -0.48 16.31
N TYR A 122 -19.88 -0.24 16.32
CA TYR A 122 -18.92 -1.33 16.23
C TYR A 122 -18.85 -2.08 17.56
N ALA A 123 -18.98 -3.41 17.52
CA ALA A 123 -19.17 -4.22 18.73
C ALA A 123 -17.92 -4.36 19.60
N VAL A 124 -16.73 -4.32 19.00
CA VAL A 124 -15.45 -4.54 19.68
C VAL A 124 -14.84 -3.20 20.08
N THR A 125 -14.22 -3.11 21.25
CA THR A 125 -13.57 -1.86 21.68
C THR A 125 -12.28 -1.60 20.90
N TYR A 126 -11.80 -0.36 20.92
CA TYR A 126 -10.57 0.03 20.22
C TYR A 126 -9.34 -0.77 20.68
N GLY A 127 -9.28 -1.12 21.98
CA GLY A 127 -8.17 -1.88 22.53
C GLY A 127 -8.19 -3.35 22.10
N GLU A 128 -9.36 -3.99 22.18
CA GLU A 128 -9.55 -5.40 21.84
C GLU A 128 -9.44 -5.68 20.33
N ASP A 129 -9.80 -4.70 19.50
CA ASP A 129 -9.73 -4.83 18.05
C ASP A 129 -8.31 -4.64 17.48
N LYS A 130 -7.34 -4.27 18.34
CA LYS A 130 -5.94 -4.10 17.91
C LYS A 130 -5.31 -5.45 17.60
N ILE A 131 -4.69 -5.49 16.44
CA ILE A 131 -3.90 -6.62 15.97
C ILE A 131 -2.43 -6.20 15.94
N LYS A 132 -1.56 -6.97 16.59
CA LYS A 132 -0.13 -6.68 16.74
C LYS A 132 0.73 -7.47 15.76
N GLY A 133 1.88 -6.89 15.45
CA GLY A 133 2.96 -7.59 14.74
C GLY A 133 3.93 -8.18 15.74
N LYS A 134 4.53 -9.30 15.38
CA LYS A 134 5.65 -9.92 16.10
C LYS A 134 6.98 -9.25 15.75
N SER A 135 7.18 -8.91 14.48
CA SER A 135 8.44 -8.33 14.01
C SER A 135 8.27 -7.37 12.83
N ALA A 136 9.27 -6.51 12.66
CA ALA A 136 9.37 -5.51 11.60
C ALA A 136 10.82 -5.47 11.10
N TYR A 137 11.05 -5.66 9.81
CA TYR A 137 12.40 -5.76 9.26
C TYR A 137 12.49 -5.26 7.82
N PHE A 138 13.66 -4.76 7.46
CA PHE A 138 14.03 -4.50 6.08
C PHE A 138 14.43 -5.81 5.41
N LEU A 139 14.08 -5.93 4.13
CA LEU A 139 14.63 -6.98 3.28
C LEU A 139 15.97 -6.51 2.73
N LYS A 140 16.89 -7.46 2.56
CA LYS A 140 18.12 -7.21 1.81
C LYS A 140 17.74 -6.91 0.36
N MET A 141 18.45 -5.96 -0.26
CA MET A 141 18.34 -5.65 -1.69
C MET A 141 18.94 -6.80 -2.51
N ASP A 142 18.17 -7.87 -2.61
CA ASP A 142 18.52 -9.14 -3.22
C ASP A 142 17.21 -9.75 -3.74
N GLU A 143 17.14 -9.92 -5.06
CA GLU A 143 15.92 -10.32 -5.73
C GLU A 143 15.38 -11.66 -5.19
N ASP A 144 16.26 -12.62 -4.96
CA ASP A 144 15.89 -13.93 -4.44
C ASP A 144 15.40 -13.86 -3.00
N VAL A 145 16.00 -13.00 -2.16
CA VAL A 145 15.50 -12.74 -0.80
C VAL A 145 14.08 -12.17 -0.86
N ILE A 146 13.84 -11.18 -1.71
CA ILE A 146 12.51 -10.55 -1.87
C ILE A 146 11.49 -11.57 -2.38
N LYS A 147 11.83 -12.34 -3.43
CA LYS A 147 10.96 -13.40 -3.98
C LYS A 147 10.61 -14.45 -2.93
N ARG A 148 11.61 -14.93 -2.18
CA ARG A 148 11.39 -15.91 -1.09
C ARG A 148 10.49 -15.36 0.00
N GLU A 149 10.66 -14.09 0.39
CA GLU A 149 9.79 -13.46 1.38
C GLU A 149 8.35 -13.39 0.87
N ILE A 150 8.14 -13.00 -0.38
CA ILE A 150 6.80 -12.89 -0.97
C ILE A 150 6.11 -14.26 -1.06
N ILE A 151 6.83 -15.33 -1.43
CA ILE A 151 6.27 -16.69 -1.48
C ILE A 151 5.94 -17.23 -0.09
N ARG A 152 6.84 -17.05 0.88
CA ARG A 152 6.68 -17.68 2.19
C ARG A 152 5.73 -16.91 3.10
N ASN A 153 5.83 -15.59 3.08
CA ASN A 153 5.22 -14.72 4.06
C ASN A 153 4.22 -13.74 3.45
N GLY A 154 4.25 -13.52 2.13
CA GLY A 154 3.27 -12.69 1.41
C GLY A 154 3.78 -11.34 0.90
N PRO A 155 2.91 -10.51 0.28
CA PRO A 155 3.24 -9.23 -0.32
C PRO A 155 4.08 -8.33 0.57
N VAL A 156 5.13 -7.73 0.02
CA VAL A 156 6.03 -6.77 0.71
C VAL A 156 5.64 -5.34 0.42
N VAL A 157 6.05 -4.41 1.28
CA VAL A 157 5.91 -2.99 0.96
C VAL A 157 7.23 -2.48 0.42
N GLY A 158 7.22 -2.11 -0.84
CA GLY A 158 8.32 -1.44 -1.52
C GLY A 158 8.14 0.06 -1.52
N ALA A 159 9.22 0.76 -1.78
CA ALA A 159 9.29 2.20 -1.79
C ALA A 159 10.16 2.62 -2.97
N PHE A 160 9.67 3.51 -3.84
CA PHE A 160 10.39 3.90 -5.05
C PHE A 160 10.26 5.40 -5.31
N ARG A 161 11.17 5.92 -6.12
CA ARG A 161 11.19 7.32 -6.57
C ARG A 161 10.14 7.49 -7.67
N VAL A 162 9.26 8.46 -7.49
CA VAL A 162 8.21 8.80 -8.48
C VAL A 162 8.68 9.97 -9.34
N TYR A 163 8.49 9.82 -10.64
CA TYR A 163 8.82 10.79 -11.68
C TYR A 163 7.53 11.25 -12.39
N GLU A 164 7.62 12.29 -13.21
CA GLU A 164 6.48 12.89 -13.93
C GLU A 164 5.76 11.92 -14.87
N ASP A 165 6.53 11.12 -15.59
CA ASP A 165 6.05 10.11 -16.52
C ASP A 165 5.20 9.03 -15.83
N PHE A 166 5.53 8.63 -14.59
CA PHE A 166 4.74 7.64 -13.84
C PHE A 166 3.27 8.02 -13.65
N SER A 167 2.96 9.32 -13.54
CA SER A 167 1.57 9.79 -13.40
C SER A 167 0.73 9.50 -14.65
N HIS A 168 1.37 9.31 -15.80
CA HIS A 168 0.77 9.02 -17.09
C HIS A 168 0.71 7.53 -17.41
N TYR A 169 1.18 6.66 -16.50
CA TYR A 169 1.17 5.22 -16.70
C TYR A 169 -0.24 4.69 -16.99
N LYS A 170 -0.38 3.94 -18.09
CA LYS A 170 -1.63 3.26 -18.49
C LYS A 170 -1.47 1.74 -18.62
N GLY A 171 -0.26 1.27 -18.87
CA GLY A 171 0.06 -0.16 -18.94
C GLY A 171 1.48 -0.44 -19.40
N GLY A 172 1.80 -1.73 -19.46
CA GLY A 172 3.14 -2.28 -19.73
C GLY A 172 4.03 -2.35 -18.49
N ILE A 173 5.30 -2.67 -18.70
CA ILE A 173 6.32 -2.61 -17.66
C ILE A 173 6.85 -1.18 -17.59
N TYR A 174 6.63 -0.50 -16.47
CA TYR A 174 7.12 0.85 -16.26
C TYR A 174 8.65 0.88 -16.21
N VAL A 175 9.22 1.64 -17.13
CA VAL A 175 10.61 2.08 -17.17
C VAL A 175 10.57 3.60 -17.24
N HIS A 176 11.38 4.26 -16.40
CA HIS A 176 11.41 5.71 -16.36
C HIS A 176 12.16 6.19 -17.61
N THR A 177 11.52 7.04 -18.40
CA THR A 177 12.08 7.53 -19.67
C THR A 177 12.40 9.02 -19.63
N GLY A 178 11.78 9.78 -18.73
CA GLY A 178 12.07 11.20 -18.60
C GLY A 178 11.14 11.95 -17.65
N GLY A 179 11.49 13.20 -17.37
CA GLY A 179 10.75 14.07 -16.46
C GLY A 179 11.37 14.19 -15.06
N ALA A 180 11.00 15.24 -14.33
CA ALA A 180 11.58 15.55 -13.04
C ALA A 180 11.12 14.57 -11.95
N LYS A 181 12.00 14.30 -10.98
CA LYS A 181 11.63 13.58 -9.77
C LYS A 181 10.58 14.37 -9.00
N LYS A 182 9.39 13.79 -8.84
CA LYS A 182 8.29 14.37 -8.04
C LYS A 182 8.37 14.01 -6.57
N GLY A 183 8.96 12.85 -6.25
CA GLY A 183 9.09 12.42 -4.87
C GLY A 183 9.42 10.95 -4.71
N ALA A 184 8.79 10.35 -3.70
CA ALA A 184 8.85 8.93 -3.44
C ALA A 184 7.44 8.43 -3.07
N HIS A 185 7.17 7.16 -3.33
CA HIS A 185 5.88 6.53 -3.07
C HIS A 185 6.10 5.12 -2.55
N ALA A 186 5.24 4.66 -1.64
CA ALA A 186 5.28 3.29 -1.14
C ALA A 186 4.08 2.49 -1.63
N VAL A 187 4.36 1.24 -1.97
CA VAL A 187 3.46 0.40 -2.76
C VAL A 187 3.55 -1.05 -2.30
N LYS A 188 2.47 -1.80 -2.53
CA LYS A 188 2.39 -3.20 -2.12
C LYS A 188 2.83 -4.10 -3.28
N VAL A 189 4.00 -4.71 -3.15
CA VAL A 189 4.53 -5.67 -4.12
C VAL A 189 3.93 -7.04 -3.82
N ILE A 190 3.15 -7.59 -4.76
CA ILE A 190 2.37 -8.82 -4.56
C ILE A 190 2.91 -10.02 -5.35
N GLY A 191 3.89 -9.80 -6.22
CA GLY A 191 4.38 -10.85 -7.10
C GLY A 191 5.38 -10.33 -8.12
N TRP A 192 5.67 -11.16 -9.12
CA TRP A 192 6.57 -10.86 -10.22
C TRP A 192 6.24 -11.68 -11.45
N GLY A 193 6.83 -11.32 -12.58
CA GLY A 193 6.81 -12.13 -13.79
C GLY A 193 7.89 -11.70 -14.76
N SER A 194 7.74 -12.18 -15.99
CA SER A 194 8.54 -11.78 -17.15
C SER A 194 7.60 -11.64 -18.34
N GLU A 195 7.77 -10.59 -19.15
CA GLU A 195 7.02 -10.37 -20.38
C GLU A 195 8.00 -9.95 -21.48
N ASN A 196 8.03 -10.68 -22.59
CA ASN A 196 8.93 -10.42 -23.73
C ASN A 196 10.41 -10.27 -23.33
N GLY A 197 10.88 -11.08 -22.39
CA GLY A 197 12.26 -11.05 -21.88
C GLY A 197 12.55 -9.91 -20.90
N THR A 198 11.55 -9.12 -20.53
CA THR A 198 11.67 -8.06 -19.51
C THR A 198 11.03 -8.52 -18.21
N ASP A 199 11.85 -8.55 -17.16
CA ASP A 199 11.47 -8.97 -15.83
C ASP A 199 10.79 -7.83 -15.05
N TYR A 200 9.69 -8.15 -14.35
CA TYR A 200 8.94 -7.13 -13.61
C TYR A 200 8.49 -7.57 -12.22
N TRP A 201 8.27 -6.57 -11.34
CA TRP A 201 7.49 -6.70 -10.12
C TRP A 201 6.02 -6.38 -10.38
N LEU A 202 5.10 -7.20 -9.84
CA LEU A 202 3.67 -6.95 -9.87
C LEU A 202 3.26 -6.19 -8.60
N ILE A 203 2.71 -4.99 -8.79
CA ILE A 203 2.49 -4.04 -7.70
C ILE A 203 1.05 -3.53 -7.68
N ALA A 204 0.48 -3.51 -6.48
CA ALA A 204 -0.81 -2.88 -6.19
C ALA A 204 -0.59 -1.43 -5.71
N ASN A 205 -1.17 -0.47 -6.43
CA ASN A 205 -1.14 0.95 -6.08
C ASN A 205 -2.28 1.31 -5.10
N SER A 206 -2.32 2.57 -4.69
CA SER A 206 -3.29 3.17 -3.74
C SER A 206 -4.07 4.34 -4.34
N TRP A 207 -4.21 4.40 -5.67
CA TRP A 207 -4.92 5.49 -6.38
C TRP A 207 -6.22 5.00 -7.02
N ASN A 208 -6.96 4.17 -6.28
CA ASN A 208 -8.23 3.60 -6.72
C ASN A 208 -8.07 2.64 -7.92
N THR A 209 -9.17 2.02 -8.33
CA THR A 209 -9.17 0.92 -9.30
C THR A 209 -9.17 1.39 -10.77
N ASP A 210 -9.39 2.67 -11.02
CA ASP A 210 -9.41 3.26 -12.37
C ASP A 210 -8.02 3.68 -12.85
N TRP A 211 -7.02 3.70 -11.98
CA TRP A 211 -5.63 4.00 -12.32
C TRP A 211 -4.86 2.76 -12.79
N GLY A 212 -3.95 2.94 -13.75
CA GLY A 212 -3.05 1.89 -14.22
C GLY A 212 -3.75 0.70 -14.87
N GLU A 213 -3.24 -0.50 -14.60
CA GLU A 213 -3.71 -1.76 -15.19
C GLU A 213 -4.64 -2.53 -14.25
N ASN A 214 -5.54 -3.33 -14.83
CA ASN A 214 -6.24 -4.42 -14.14
C ASN A 214 -6.91 -4.03 -12.81
N GLY A 215 -7.44 -2.81 -12.73
CA GLY A 215 -8.14 -2.36 -11.53
C GLY A 215 -7.24 -1.74 -10.46
N GLY A 216 -6.14 -1.04 -10.80
CA GLY A 216 -5.29 -0.32 -9.84
C GLY A 216 -3.86 -0.84 -9.64
N TYR A 217 -3.37 -1.65 -10.57
CA TYR A 217 -2.04 -2.27 -10.52
C TYR A 217 -1.09 -1.61 -11.50
N PHE A 218 0.19 -1.89 -11.32
CA PHE A 218 1.21 -1.61 -12.31
C PHE A 218 2.32 -2.64 -12.23
N ARG A 219 3.10 -2.69 -13.30
CA ARG A 219 4.32 -3.48 -13.38
C ARG A 219 5.51 -2.54 -13.51
N ILE A 220 6.61 -2.84 -12.84
CA ILE A 220 7.85 -2.06 -12.88
C ILE A 220 9.03 -2.98 -13.11
N LEU A 221 10.05 -2.51 -13.84
CA LEU A 221 11.29 -3.25 -14.10
C LEU A 221 11.89 -3.80 -12.80
N ARG A 222 12.23 -5.10 -12.83
CA ARG A 222 12.80 -5.86 -11.71
C ARG A 222 14.24 -6.26 -12.01
N GLY A 223 15.07 -6.36 -10.97
CA GLY A 223 16.43 -6.89 -11.05
C GLY A 223 17.51 -5.83 -11.26
N GLU A 224 17.09 -4.59 -11.58
CA GLU A 224 17.99 -3.44 -11.78
C GLU A 224 17.83 -2.39 -10.67
N ASN A 225 17.08 -2.69 -9.60
CA ASN A 225 16.69 -1.72 -8.59
C ASN A 225 16.10 -0.43 -9.22
N HIS A 226 15.29 -0.60 -10.26
CA HIS A 226 14.77 0.50 -11.05
C HIS A 226 13.97 1.49 -10.19
N CYS A 227 14.27 2.78 -10.32
CA CYS A 227 13.72 3.85 -9.46
C CYS A 227 13.92 3.62 -7.94
N GLY A 228 14.81 2.72 -7.52
CA GLY A 228 15.06 2.38 -6.12
C GLY A 228 14.05 1.42 -5.48
N ILE A 229 13.20 0.75 -6.26
CA ILE A 229 12.10 -0.09 -5.74
C ILE A 229 12.57 -1.23 -4.80
N GLU A 230 13.80 -1.72 -4.98
CA GLU A 230 14.39 -2.82 -4.21
C GLU A 230 15.22 -2.32 -3.00
N GLU A 231 15.53 -1.03 -2.90
CA GLU A 231 16.35 -0.44 -1.83
C GLU A 231 15.65 -0.49 -0.46
N GLN A 232 14.34 -0.23 -0.43
CA GLN A 232 13.60 0.00 0.81
C GLN A 232 12.36 -0.88 0.92
N MET A 233 12.52 -2.18 0.65
CA MET A 233 11.47 -3.15 0.90
C MET A 233 11.40 -3.53 2.37
N VAL A 234 10.19 -3.45 2.94
CA VAL A 234 9.91 -3.75 4.35
C VAL A 234 8.86 -4.85 4.45
N ALA A 235 9.08 -5.71 5.43
CA ALA A 235 8.15 -6.75 5.82
C ALA A 235 8.05 -6.84 7.35
N GLY A 236 7.13 -7.69 7.81
CA GLY A 236 6.93 -7.94 9.21
C GLY A 236 6.00 -9.13 9.41
N MET A 237 6.19 -9.85 10.51
CA MET A 237 5.37 -11.01 10.87
C MET A 237 4.27 -10.60 11.83
N ALA A 238 3.10 -11.22 11.67
CA ALA A 238 1.99 -11.09 12.60
C ALA A 238 2.29 -11.79 13.94
N ASP A 239 1.75 -11.24 15.03
CA ASP A 239 1.66 -11.95 16.31
C ASP A 239 0.31 -12.67 16.32
N LEU A 240 0.32 -13.97 16.01
CA LEU A 240 -0.85 -14.84 15.87
C LEU A 240 -1.05 -15.68 17.13
#